data_AF-A0A7J7E4L3-F1
#
_entry.id   AF-A0A7J7E4L3-F1
#
_cell.length_a   1.000
_cell.length_b   1.000
_cell.length_c   1.000
_cell.angle_alpha   90.00
_cell.angle_beta   90.00
_cell.angle_gamma   90.00
#
_symmetry.space_group_name_H-M   'P 1'
#
loop_
_entity.id
_entity.type
_entity.pdbx_description
1 polymer ?
#
loop_
_entity_poly.entity_id
_entity_poly.type
_entity_poly.pdbx_seq_one_letter_code
_entity_poly.pdbx_strand_id
1 'polypeptide(L)'
;MKHGIPVNLPGFSNRPKSLKILLNPQSHKKEATQVYYEKVEPLLKIAGIKTDVTITQYEGHALSLLKECELQGFDGVVCVGGDGSASEVAHALLLRAQKNTGVETDSILTPARAQLPLGFPPRHVQPVDVCTFSTSGKLLRFGFSAMFGFGGRTLALAEKHRWMSPNQRRDFAVIKALAKLKPEDCEISFLPFNSSRDLQERRAQEAPKSAQQDMILNNGSMALIIARNTSRREFIKHLKRYASVKNQFNFPFIETYTVEEVKVHPRNNTSGHNPEEQDRPHETASESSFPWNVDGDLMEVASEVHVRI
;
A
#
# COMPACT_ATOMS: atom_id res chain seq x y z
N MET A 1 1.54 -41.10 27.56
CA MET A 1 1.77 -41.26 26.11
C MET A 1 1.48 -39.92 25.42
N LYS A 2 2.49 -39.24 24.89
CA LYS A 2 2.30 -38.01 24.10
C LYS A 2 1.96 -38.45 22.68
N HIS A 3 0.70 -38.31 22.26
CA HIS A 3 0.34 -38.47 20.86
C HIS A 3 0.92 -37.28 20.08
N GLY A 4 2.14 -37.44 19.56
CA GLY A 4 2.73 -36.49 18.63
C GLY A 4 1.89 -36.48 17.36
N ILE A 5 1.46 -35.29 16.93
CA ILE A 5 0.84 -35.11 15.61
C ILE A 5 1.87 -35.63 14.58
N PRO A 6 1.49 -36.55 13.68
CA PRO A 6 2.41 -37.05 12.68
C PRO A 6 2.92 -35.88 11.85
N VAL A 7 4.25 -35.71 11.82
CA VAL A 7 4.93 -34.64 11.07
C VAL A 7 4.59 -34.72 9.58
N ASN A 8 4.21 -35.90 9.08
CA ASN A 8 3.66 -36.07 7.73
C ASN A 8 2.13 -36.24 7.80
N LEU A 9 1.40 -35.15 7.60
CA LEU A 9 -0.04 -35.20 7.32
C LEU A 9 -0.22 -35.56 5.83
N PRO A 10 -0.75 -36.75 5.48
CA PRO A 10 -0.97 -37.12 4.08
C PRO A 10 -1.93 -36.12 3.44
N GLY A 11 -1.49 -35.46 2.35
CA GLY A 11 -2.21 -34.37 1.68
C GLY A 11 -1.53 -32.99 1.71
N PHE A 12 -0.45 -32.80 2.48
CA PHE A 12 0.26 -31.52 2.62
C PHE A 12 1.73 -31.56 2.14
N SER A 13 2.01 -32.20 1.00
CA SER A 13 3.38 -32.35 0.46
C SER A 13 4.08 -31.03 0.12
N ASN A 14 3.32 -29.95 -0.12
CA ASN A 14 3.84 -28.64 -0.53
C ASN A 14 3.88 -27.61 0.61
N ARG A 15 3.84 -28.04 1.87
CA ARG A 15 3.94 -27.10 3.00
C ARG A 15 5.38 -26.55 3.12
N PRO A 16 5.55 -25.27 3.52
CA PRO A 16 6.87 -24.71 3.77
C PRO A 16 7.58 -25.47 4.90
N LYS A 17 8.89 -25.64 4.77
CA LYS A 17 9.80 -26.30 5.72
C LYS A 17 10.75 -25.30 6.39
N SER A 18 11.05 -24.18 5.74
CA SER A 18 11.92 -23.12 6.24
C SER A 18 11.32 -21.75 5.94
N LEU A 19 11.21 -20.87 6.94
CA LEU A 19 10.68 -19.52 6.79
C LEU A 19 11.63 -18.47 7.37
N LYS A 20 11.84 -17.38 6.63
CA LYS A 20 12.48 -16.16 7.14
C LYS A 20 11.41 -15.28 7.79
N ILE A 21 11.54 -14.97 9.07
CA ILE A 21 10.59 -14.16 9.83
C ILE A 21 11.20 -12.78 10.07
N LEU A 22 10.51 -11.73 9.62
CA LEU A 22 10.84 -10.33 9.91
C LEU A 22 9.83 -9.79 10.91
N LEU A 23 10.30 -9.48 12.12
CA LEU A 23 9.44 -9.14 13.26
C LEU A 23 9.62 -7.68 13.65
N ASN A 24 8.54 -6.90 13.56
CA ASN A 24 8.51 -5.52 14.02
C ASN A 24 8.05 -5.42 15.49
N PRO A 25 8.96 -5.13 16.44
CA PRO A 25 8.63 -5.13 17.86
C PRO A 25 7.71 -3.96 18.27
N GLN A 26 7.57 -2.93 17.44
CA GLN A 26 6.69 -1.78 17.72
C GLN A 26 5.24 -2.05 17.30
N SER A 27 4.98 -3.13 16.56
CA SER A 27 3.64 -3.47 16.07
C SER A 27 2.71 -3.94 17.19
N HIS A 28 1.41 -3.77 16.97
CA HIS A 28 0.34 -4.19 17.88
C HIS A 28 0.57 -3.76 19.34
N LYS A 29 0.73 -2.44 19.59
CA LYS A 29 0.99 -1.89 20.93
C LYS A 29 2.22 -2.50 21.63
N LYS A 30 3.22 -2.91 20.85
CA LYS A 30 4.47 -3.56 21.29
C LYS A 30 4.31 -5.00 21.80
N GLU A 31 3.20 -5.66 21.48
CA GLU A 31 2.96 -7.06 21.86
C GLU A 31 3.39 -8.06 20.77
N ALA A 32 3.74 -7.59 19.56
CA ALA A 32 4.04 -8.44 18.41
C ALA A 32 5.13 -9.49 18.70
N THR A 33 6.19 -9.11 19.42
CA THR A 33 7.26 -10.03 19.83
C THR A 33 6.74 -11.13 20.73
N GLN A 34 5.99 -10.77 21.77
CA GLN A 34 5.42 -11.72 22.71
C GLN A 34 4.44 -12.67 22.01
N VAL A 35 3.53 -12.11 21.20
CA VAL A 35 2.56 -12.89 20.42
C VAL A 35 3.27 -13.90 19.51
N TYR A 36 4.35 -13.50 18.85
CA TYR A 36 5.10 -14.42 18.00
C TYR A 36 5.68 -15.59 18.80
N TYR A 37 6.45 -15.33 19.86
CA TYR A 37 7.13 -16.39 20.61
C TYR A 37 6.17 -17.26 21.44
N GLU A 38 5.10 -16.70 21.98
CA GLU A 38 4.15 -17.45 22.81
C GLU A 38 3.09 -18.20 22.00
N LYS A 39 2.69 -17.68 20.84
CA LYS A 39 1.55 -18.23 20.08
C LYS A 39 1.95 -18.76 18.70
N VAL A 40 2.79 -18.06 17.95
CA VAL A 40 3.07 -18.40 16.54
C VAL A 40 4.20 -19.42 16.44
N GLU A 41 5.35 -19.17 17.07
CA GLU A 41 6.52 -20.02 17.00
C GLU A 41 6.25 -21.47 17.47
N PRO A 42 5.50 -21.73 18.56
CA PRO A 42 5.19 -23.09 18.99
C PRO A 42 4.38 -23.88 17.94
N LEU A 43 3.46 -23.21 17.23
CA LEU A 43 2.67 -23.83 16.17
C LEU A 43 3.55 -24.18 14.96
N LEU A 44 4.47 -23.30 14.57
CA LEU A 44 5.45 -23.57 13.50
C LEU A 44 6.37 -24.73 13.86
N LYS A 45 6.83 -24.80 15.12
CA LYS A 45 7.64 -25.92 15.64
C LYS A 45 6.88 -27.25 15.58
N ILE A 46 5.61 -27.28 16.01
CA ILE A 46 4.75 -28.48 15.91
C ILE A 46 4.55 -28.90 14.45
N ALA A 47 4.43 -27.93 13.54
CA ALA A 47 4.34 -28.17 12.10
C ALA A 47 5.67 -28.61 11.46
N GLY A 48 6.77 -28.67 12.21
CA GLY A 48 8.10 -29.04 11.70
C GLY A 48 8.71 -27.98 10.79
N ILE A 49 8.31 -26.72 10.94
CA ILE A 49 8.79 -25.59 10.15
C ILE A 49 9.94 -24.92 10.90
N LYS A 50 11.10 -24.82 10.24
CA LYS A 50 12.25 -24.06 10.76
C LYS A 50 12.03 -22.57 10.53
N THR A 51 12.37 -21.76 11.51
CA THR A 51 12.24 -20.30 11.43
C THR A 51 13.59 -19.64 11.68
N ASP A 52 13.95 -18.69 10.82
CA ASP A 52 15.03 -17.74 11.07
C ASP A 52 14.41 -16.37 11.35
N VAL A 53 14.52 -15.90 12.58
CA VAL A 53 13.83 -14.70 13.06
C VAL A 53 14.79 -13.52 13.12
N THR A 54 14.43 -12.43 12.48
CA THR A 54 15.14 -11.15 12.55
C THR A 54 14.21 -10.06 13.05
N ILE A 55 14.60 -9.42 14.17
CA ILE A 55 13.84 -8.32 14.77
C ILE A 55 14.25 -7.01 14.08
N THR A 56 13.29 -6.30 13.50
CA THR A 56 13.53 -5.02 12.83
C THR A 56 13.75 -3.91 13.86
N GLN A 57 14.68 -2.99 13.58
CA GLN A 57 15.11 -1.97 14.54
C GLN A 57 14.55 -0.58 14.23
N TYR A 58 14.31 -0.29 12.95
CA TYR A 58 13.84 1.01 12.47
C TYR A 58 13.03 0.85 11.17
N GLU A 59 12.35 1.91 10.76
CA GLU A 59 11.60 2.03 9.50
C GLU A 59 12.55 1.89 8.29
N GLY A 60 12.33 0.93 7.39
CA GLY A 60 13.25 0.64 6.28
C GLY A 60 14.31 -0.44 6.57
N HIS A 61 14.32 -1.02 7.79
CA HIS A 61 15.26 -2.07 8.13
C HIS A 61 14.98 -3.38 7.40
N ALA A 62 13.70 -3.77 7.21
CA ALA A 62 13.35 -4.98 6.47
C ALA A 62 13.76 -4.86 4.99
N LEU A 63 13.59 -3.67 4.41
CA LEU A 63 14.07 -3.36 3.06
C LEU A 63 15.58 -3.54 2.94
N SER A 64 16.34 -2.98 3.87
CA SER A 64 17.81 -3.07 3.87
C SER A 64 18.27 -4.52 4.01
N LEU A 65 17.68 -5.27 4.93
CA LEU A 65 17.97 -6.69 5.14
C LEU A 65 17.68 -7.53 3.90
N LEU A 66 16.50 -7.40 3.29
CA LEU A 66 16.09 -8.25 2.16
C LEU A 66 16.86 -7.95 0.85
N LYS A 67 17.43 -6.74 0.71
CA LYS A 67 18.32 -6.40 -0.40
C LYS A 67 19.63 -7.19 -0.36
N GLU A 68 20.16 -7.45 0.83
CA GLU A 68 21.50 -8.04 1.02
C GLU A 68 21.45 -9.51 1.47
N CYS A 69 20.37 -9.95 2.11
CA CYS A 69 20.27 -11.28 2.71
C CYS A 69 20.21 -12.39 1.64
N GLU A 70 20.83 -13.52 1.92
CA GLU A 70 20.62 -14.75 1.17
C GLU A 70 19.28 -15.37 1.55
N LEU A 71 18.34 -15.36 0.61
CA LEU A 71 17.03 -16.02 0.77
C LEU A 71 17.04 -17.47 0.26
N GLN A 72 18.19 -17.96 -0.19
CA GLN A 72 18.34 -19.31 -0.71
C GLN A 72 18.15 -20.32 0.43
N GLY A 73 17.24 -21.28 0.23
CA GLY A 73 16.90 -22.29 1.25
C GLY A 73 15.75 -21.91 2.18
N PHE A 74 15.12 -20.75 2.00
CA PHE A 74 13.82 -20.43 2.59
C PHE A 74 12.69 -20.71 1.59
N ASP A 75 11.58 -21.25 2.07
CA ASP A 75 10.37 -21.50 1.28
C ASP A 75 9.43 -20.27 1.25
N GLY A 76 9.71 -19.25 2.06
CA GLY A 76 8.93 -18.02 2.13
C GLY A 76 9.44 -17.02 3.16
N VAL A 77 8.96 -15.79 3.04
CA VAL A 77 9.20 -14.71 4.00
C VAL A 77 7.89 -14.40 4.72
N VAL A 78 7.95 -14.29 6.04
CA VAL A 78 6.81 -13.92 6.89
C VAL A 78 7.11 -12.59 7.56
N CYS A 79 6.22 -11.62 7.38
CA CYS A 79 6.25 -10.38 8.14
C CYS A 79 5.35 -10.49 9.37
N VAL A 80 5.89 -10.19 10.56
CA VAL A 80 5.13 -10.04 11.80
C VAL A 80 5.10 -8.54 12.13
N GLY A 81 4.05 -7.87 11.66
CA GLY A 81 3.88 -6.42 11.81
C GLY A 81 2.50 -5.96 11.33
N GLY A 82 2.34 -4.65 11.14
CA GLY A 82 1.16 -4.07 10.47
C GLY A 82 1.35 -3.91 8.96
N ASP A 83 0.39 -3.24 8.31
CA ASP A 83 0.36 -3.04 6.86
C ASP A 83 1.64 -2.40 6.30
N GLY A 84 2.20 -1.40 7.00
CA GLY A 84 3.46 -0.77 6.58
C GLY A 84 4.64 -1.74 6.54
N SER A 85 4.73 -2.68 7.51
CA SER A 85 5.77 -3.71 7.48
C SER A 85 5.54 -4.73 6.35
N ALA A 86 4.28 -5.06 6.04
CA ALA A 86 3.96 -5.92 4.90
C ALA A 86 4.31 -5.25 3.56
N SER A 87 3.97 -3.97 3.39
CA SER A 87 4.34 -3.17 2.22
C SER A 87 5.85 -3.07 2.06
N GLU A 88 6.58 -2.79 3.15
CA GLU A 88 8.04 -2.72 3.14
C GLU A 88 8.68 -4.03 2.65
N VAL A 89 8.21 -5.17 3.17
CA VAL A 89 8.71 -6.50 2.77
C VAL A 89 8.37 -6.82 1.32
N ALA A 90 7.13 -6.56 0.88
CA ALA A 90 6.71 -6.79 -0.50
C ALA A 90 7.55 -5.94 -1.48
N HIS A 91 7.70 -4.65 -1.17
CA HIS A 91 8.52 -3.73 -1.95
C HIS A 91 9.98 -4.21 -2.06
N ALA A 92 10.56 -4.68 -0.96
CA ALA A 92 11.93 -5.19 -0.93
C ALA A 92 12.11 -6.45 -1.79
N LEU A 93 11.17 -7.41 -1.69
CA LEU A 93 11.20 -8.65 -2.46
C LEU A 93 11.05 -8.38 -3.97
N LEU A 94 10.20 -7.44 -4.35
CA LEU A 94 10.03 -7.03 -5.75
C LEU A 94 11.25 -6.32 -6.31
N LEU A 95 11.87 -5.40 -5.54
CA LEU A 95 13.13 -4.76 -5.93
C LEU A 95 14.25 -5.78 -6.11
N ARG A 96 14.35 -6.75 -5.19
CA ARG A 96 15.31 -7.85 -5.31
C ARG A 96 15.06 -8.67 -6.58
N ALA A 97 13.81 -8.96 -6.90
CA ALA A 97 13.46 -9.68 -8.12
C ALA A 97 13.85 -8.91 -9.40
N GLN A 98 13.66 -7.58 -9.44
CA GLN A 98 14.13 -6.75 -10.56
C GLN A 98 15.66 -6.86 -10.69
N LYS A 99 16.39 -6.68 -9.58
CA LYS A 99 17.86 -6.74 -9.56
C LYS A 99 18.38 -8.09 -10.05
N ASN A 100 17.77 -9.19 -9.61
CA ASN A 100 18.19 -10.54 -9.99
C ASN A 100 17.95 -10.86 -11.46
N THR A 101 16.99 -10.21 -12.11
CA THR A 101 16.65 -10.42 -13.52
C THR A 101 17.40 -9.49 -14.47
N GLY A 102 18.22 -8.58 -13.93
CA GLY A 102 18.95 -7.59 -14.73
C GLY A 102 18.04 -6.53 -15.36
N VAL A 103 16.78 -6.43 -14.90
CA VAL A 103 15.87 -5.35 -15.34
C VAL A 103 16.35 -4.07 -14.69
N GLU A 104 16.99 -3.19 -15.47
CA GLU A 104 17.28 -1.83 -15.03
C GLU A 104 15.96 -1.12 -14.67
N THR A 105 15.94 -0.49 -13.51
CA THR A 105 14.80 0.22 -12.92
C THR A 105 14.28 1.41 -13.74
N ASP A 106 14.89 1.68 -14.89
CA ASP A 106 14.62 2.82 -15.77
C ASP A 106 13.75 2.44 -16.98
N SER A 107 13.30 1.19 -17.10
CA SER A 107 12.47 0.74 -18.24
C SER A 107 11.51 -0.39 -17.87
N ILE A 108 10.63 -0.16 -16.90
CA ILE A 108 9.66 -1.18 -16.43
C ILE A 108 8.49 -1.27 -17.41
N LEU A 109 8.70 -2.01 -18.50
CA LEU A 109 7.61 -2.49 -19.36
C LEU A 109 6.97 -3.76 -18.80
N THR A 110 7.65 -4.51 -17.92
CA THR A 110 7.13 -5.69 -17.20
C THR A 110 7.94 -5.94 -15.92
N PRO A 111 7.36 -5.80 -14.71
CA PRO A 111 8.07 -6.12 -13.47
C PRO A 111 8.38 -7.61 -13.36
N ALA A 112 9.58 -7.96 -12.88
CA ALA A 112 9.88 -9.30 -12.39
C ALA A 112 8.99 -9.70 -11.19
N ARG A 113 8.54 -10.96 -11.18
CA ARG A 113 7.77 -11.53 -10.06
C ARG A 113 8.69 -11.86 -8.88
N ALA A 114 8.23 -11.59 -7.65
CA ALA A 114 8.91 -12.05 -6.46
C ALA A 114 8.97 -13.59 -6.44
N GLN A 115 10.17 -14.14 -6.22
CA GLN A 115 10.40 -15.60 -6.26
C GLN A 115 9.87 -16.32 -5.01
N LEU A 116 9.70 -15.60 -3.91
CA LEU A 116 9.20 -16.14 -2.64
C LEU A 116 7.85 -15.56 -2.28
N PRO A 117 6.90 -16.40 -1.82
CA PRO A 117 5.62 -15.93 -1.33
C PRO A 117 5.80 -15.15 -0.01
N LEU A 118 4.96 -14.12 0.16
CA LEU A 118 4.76 -13.39 1.41
C LEU A 118 3.44 -13.85 2.05
N GLY A 119 3.44 -14.28 3.32
CA GLY A 119 2.17 -14.65 3.98
C GLY A 119 2.29 -15.37 5.32
N PHE A 120 1.13 -15.70 5.89
CA PHE A 120 0.95 -16.41 7.16
C PHE A 120 0.57 -17.89 6.89
N PRO A 121 1.20 -18.91 7.50
CA PRO A 121 0.77 -20.30 7.33
C PRO A 121 -0.51 -20.55 8.14
N PRO A 122 -1.53 -21.29 7.62
CA PRO A 122 -1.36 -22.49 6.80
C PRO A 122 -2.36 -22.69 5.62
N ARG A 123 -2.88 -21.66 4.95
CA ARG A 123 -3.84 -21.87 3.84
C ARG A 123 -3.56 -21.01 2.61
N HIS A 124 -3.30 -21.71 1.50
CA HIS A 124 -3.27 -21.28 0.10
C HIS A 124 -2.42 -20.02 -0.19
N VAL A 125 -1.28 -20.24 -0.84
CA VAL A 125 -0.56 -19.14 -1.52
C VAL A 125 -1.49 -18.61 -2.61
N GLN A 126 -1.90 -17.36 -2.49
CA GLN A 126 -2.65 -16.66 -3.51
C GLN A 126 -1.74 -15.64 -4.19
N PRO A 127 -1.75 -15.56 -5.54
CA PRO A 127 -1.12 -14.42 -6.21
C PRO A 127 -1.82 -13.14 -5.76
N VAL A 128 -1.05 -12.06 -5.65
CA VAL A 128 -1.54 -10.72 -5.35
C VAL A 128 -0.86 -9.76 -6.33
N ASP A 129 -1.65 -8.92 -6.97
CA ASP A 129 -1.20 -7.87 -7.86
C ASP A 129 -0.62 -6.69 -7.04
N VAL A 130 0.39 -6.03 -7.61
CA VAL A 130 1.09 -4.92 -6.96
C VAL A 130 1.33 -3.82 -7.98
N CYS A 131 0.97 -2.60 -7.64
CA CYS A 131 1.18 -1.48 -8.53
C CYS A 131 2.64 -1.02 -8.52
N THR A 132 3.16 -0.76 -9.71
CA THR A 132 4.33 0.07 -9.97
C THR A 132 3.93 1.54 -9.94
N PHE A 133 4.74 2.35 -9.26
CA PHE A 133 4.67 3.81 -9.28
C PHE A 133 5.93 4.31 -9.95
N SER A 134 5.79 5.08 -11.03
CA SER A 134 6.93 5.56 -11.81
C SER A 134 6.75 7.00 -12.26
N THR A 135 7.86 7.69 -12.52
CA THR A 135 7.85 9.02 -13.15
C THR A 135 8.91 9.07 -14.24
N SER A 136 8.56 9.59 -15.41
CA SER A 136 9.45 9.68 -16.57
C SER A 136 10.17 8.34 -16.89
N GLY A 137 9.46 7.22 -16.75
CA GLY A 137 9.98 5.86 -16.97
C GLY A 137 10.77 5.25 -15.80
N LYS A 138 11.11 6.04 -14.77
CA LYS A 138 11.87 5.57 -13.60
C LYS A 138 10.96 5.05 -12.51
N LEU A 139 11.24 3.86 -11.99
CA LEU A 139 10.54 3.30 -10.85
C LEU A 139 10.77 4.17 -9.61
N LEU A 140 9.69 4.61 -8.99
CA LEU A 140 9.70 5.24 -7.68
C LEU A 140 9.54 4.18 -6.59
N ARG A 141 8.50 3.34 -6.69
CA ARG A 141 8.14 2.35 -5.68
C ARG A 141 7.16 1.29 -6.21
N PHE A 142 7.09 0.17 -5.51
CA PHE A 142 5.98 -0.79 -5.58
C PHE A 142 5.02 -0.59 -4.40
N GLY A 143 3.71 -0.70 -4.62
CA GLY A 143 2.72 -0.60 -3.54
C GLY A 143 1.36 -1.18 -3.91
N PHE A 144 0.49 -1.35 -2.92
CA PHE A 144 -0.84 -1.95 -3.09
C PHE A 144 -1.94 -0.90 -3.25
N SER A 145 -1.74 0.27 -2.66
CA SER A 145 -2.72 1.35 -2.60
C SER A 145 -2.04 2.70 -2.61
N ALA A 146 -2.70 3.70 -3.19
CA ALA A 146 -2.22 5.07 -3.14
C ALA A 146 -3.35 6.09 -3.03
N MET A 147 -3.04 7.21 -2.39
CA MET A 147 -3.90 8.39 -2.31
C MET A 147 -3.12 9.64 -2.70
N PHE A 148 -3.64 10.35 -3.70
CA PHE A 148 -3.20 11.67 -4.10
C PHE A 148 -4.15 12.76 -3.56
N GLY A 149 -3.64 13.97 -3.34
CA GLY A 149 -4.41 15.11 -2.84
C GLY A 149 -4.74 15.02 -1.35
N PHE A 150 -6.02 14.96 -0.96
CA PHE A 150 -6.39 15.03 0.46
C PHE A 150 -5.69 13.97 1.33
N GLY A 151 -5.64 12.71 0.86
CA GLY A 151 -4.98 11.62 1.59
C GLY A 151 -3.47 11.82 1.73
N GLY A 152 -2.80 12.21 0.65
CA GLY A 152 -1.36 12.51 0.64
C GLY A 152 -0.99 13.69 1.53
N ARG A 153 -1.69 14.83 1.41
CA ARG A 153 -1.46 16.00 2.28
C ARG A 153 -1.75 15.73 3.75
N THR A 154 -2.77 14.93 4.03
CA THR A 154 -3.09 14.52 5.41
C THR A 154 -1.95 13.70 6.00
N LEU A 155 -1.40 12.75 5.24
CA LEU A 155 -0.22 12.00 5.67
C LEU A 155 0.99 12.90 5.86
N ALA A 156 1.31 13.76 4.89
CA ALA A 156 2.43 14.70 4.98
C ALA A 156 2.35 15.58 6.23
N LEU A 157 1.14 16.04 6.59
CA LEU A 157 0.92 16.80 7.81
C LEU A 157 1.12 15.94 9.07
N ALA A 158 0.62 14.70 9.07
CA ALA A 158 0.82 13.76 10.18
C ALA A 158 2.32 13.46 10.39
N GLU A 159 3.08 13.30 9.32
CA GLU A 159 4.53 13.05 9.37
C GLU A 159 5.32 14.23 9.95
N LYS A 160 4.88 15.47 9.72
CA LYS A 160 5.47 16.65 10.39
C LYS A 160 5.19 16.73 11.90
N HIS A 161 4.31 15.89 12.44
CA HIS A 161 3.89 15.93 13.85
C HIS A 161 4.13 14.57 14.57
N ARG A 162 5.25 13.89 14.30
CA ARG A 162 5.63 12.60 14.94
C ARG A 162 5.76 12.66 16.48
N TRP A 163 5.81 13.85 17.07
CA TRP A 163 5.81 14.03 18.53
C TRP A 163 4.47 13.64 19.20
N MET A 164 3.37 13.62 18.43
CA MET A 164 2.06 13.17 18.90
C MET A 164 1.95 11.63 18.83
N SER A 165 1.14 11.05 19.72
CA SER A 165 0.80 9.61 19.61
C SER A 165 0.10 9.29 18.28
N PRO A 166 0.22 8.06 17.73
CA PRO A 166 -0.32 7.74 16.41
C PRO A 166 -1.81 8.07 16.20
N ASN A 167 -2.65 7.89 17.22
CA ASN A 167 -4.08 8.20 17.13
C ASN A 167 -4.32 9.72 17.11
N GLN A 168 -3.75 10.45 18.07
CA GLN A 168 -3.87 11.91 18.13
C GLN A 168 -3.32 12.58 16.87
N ARG A 169 -2.19 12.07 16.37
CA ARG A 169 -1.53 12.55 15.14
C ARG A 169 -2.43 12.42 13.92
N ARG A 170 -3.10 11.27 13.76
CA ARG A 170 -4.06 11.03 12.67
C ARG A 170 -5.26 11.96 12.77
N ASP A 171 -5.87 12.07 13.96
CA ASP A 171 -7.04 12.92 14.17
C ASP A 171 -6.71 14.39 13.91
N PHE A 172 -5.59 14.88 14.46
CA PHE A 172 -5.09 16.23 14.24
C PHE A 172 -4.88 16.52 12.76
N ALA A 173 -4.21 15.62 12.03
CA ALA A 173 -3.91 15.82 10.63
C ALA A 173 -5.19 15.88 9.78
N VAL A 174 -6.14 14.98 10.02
CA VAL A 174 -7.43 14.96 9.30
C VAL A 174 -8.21 16.25 9.56
N ILE A 175 -8.33 16.68 10.82
CA ILE A 175 -9.06 17.90 11.19
C ILE A 175 -8.45 19.12 10.52
N LYS A 176 -7.11 19.26 10.57
CA LYS A 176 -6.41 20.41 10.00
C LYS A 176 -6.43 20.41 8.47
N ALA A 177 -6.34 19.24 7.84
CA ALA A 177 -6.53 19.09 6.40
C ALA A 177 -7.97 19.43 5.95
N LEU A 178 -8.99 19.06 6.74
CA LEU A 178 -10.39 19.41 6.48
C LEU A 178 -10.66 20.91 6.65
N ALA A 179 -10.06 21.55 7.65
CA ALA A 179 -10.18 22.99 7.85
C ALA A 179 -9.68 23.76 6.63
N LYS A 180 -8.56 23.32 6.04
CA LYS A 180 -7.94 23.86 4.82
C LYS A 180 -8.27 23.04 3.56
N LEU A 181 -9.48 22.45 3.48
CA LEU A 181 -9.87 21.61 2.34
C LEU A 181 -9.78 22.40 1.02
N LYS A 182 -8.92 21.94 0.12
CA LYS A 182 -8.73 22.48 -1.23
C LYS A 182 -8.65 21.32 -2.24
N PRO A 183 -9.37 21.35 -3.37
CA PRO A 183 -9.15 20.37 -4.43
C PRO A 183 -7.74 20.49 -4.98
N GLU A 184 -7.14 19.38 -5.40
CA GLU A 184 -5.92 19.44 -6.22
C GLU A 184 -6.30 19.63 -7.68
N ASP A 185 -5.61 20.54 -8.34
CA ASP A 185 -5.72 20.70 -9.78
C ASP A 185 -4.80 19.68 -10.46
N CYS A 186 -5.38 18.71 -11.13
CA CYS A 186 -4.64 17.65 -11.79
C CYS A 186 -5.42 17.11 -12.99
N GLU A 187 -4.66 16.56 -13.93
CA GLU A 187 -5.20 15.79 -15.04
C GLU A 187 -5.01 14.31 -14.75
N ILE A 188 -6.06 13.53 -14.95
CA ILE A 188 -6.06 12.09 -14.74
C ILE A 188 -6.40 11.44 -16.08
N SER A 189 -5.48 10.61 -16.58
CA SER A 189 -5.73 9.73 -17.73
C SER A 189 -5.57 8.29 -17.27
N PHE A 190 -6.38 7.37 -17.81
CA PHE A 190 -6.37 5.98 -17.36
C PHE A 190 -6.80 5.04 -18.49
N LEU A 191 -6.35 3.80 -18.40
CA LEU A 191 -6.77 2.71 -19.28
C LEU A 191 -7.85 1.87 -18.57
N PRO A 192 -9.11 1.88 -19.04
CA PRO A 192 -10.16 1.08 -18.44
C PRO A 192 -9.87 -0.42 -18.61
N PHE A 193 -10.08 -1.20 -17.55
CA PHE A 193 -10.05 -2.65 -17.66
C PHE A 193 -11.32 -3.13 -18.38
N ASN A 194 -11.16 -3.75 -19.54
CA ASN A 194 -12.27 -4.29 -20.31
C ASN A 194 -12.25 -5.83 -20.21
N SER A 195 -12.90 -6.38 -19.19
CA SER A 195 -13.19 -7.81 -19.20
C SER A 195 -14.36 -8.09 -20.16
N SER A 196 -14.30 -9.17 -20.95
CA SER A 196 -15.46 -9.63 -21.74
C SER A 196 -16.71 -9.93 -20.88
N ARG A 197 -16.56 -9.98 -19.54
CA ARG A 197 -17.66 -10.16 -18.57
C ARG A 197 -18.36 -8.85 -18.19
N ASP A 198 -17.66 -7.71 -18.17
CA ASP A 198 -18.24 -6.40 -17.82
C ASP A 198 -19.26 -5.89 -18.84
N LEU A 199 -19.17 -6.32 -20.10
CA LEU A 199 -20.15 -5.96 -21.13
C LEU A 199 -21.55 -6.55 -20.86
N GLN A 200 -21.64 -7.68 -20.15
CA GLN A 200 -22.92 -8.24 -19.71
C GLN A 200 -23.45 -7.56 -18.44
N GLU A 201 -22.58 -7.16 -17.50
CA GLU A 201 -23.01 -6.48 -16.26
C GLU A 201 -23.39 -5.02 -16.47
N ARG A 202 -22.78 -4.31 -17.44
CA ARG A 202 -23.14 -2.93 -17.80
C ARG A 202 -24.59 -2.77 -18.29
N ARG A 203 -25.25 -3.86 -18.73
CA ARG A 203 -26.69 -3.82 -19.09
C ARG A 203 -27.63 -4.14 -17.93
N ALA A 204 -27.12 -4.55 -16.77
CA ALA A 204 -27.95 -5.17 -15.73
C ALA A 204 -27.95 -4.50 -14.35
N GLN A 205 -27.23 -3.39 -14.10
CA GLN A 205 -27.20 -2.79 -12.77
C GLN A 205 -27.16 -1.25 -12.73
N GLU A 206 -28.34 -0.66 -12.54
CA GLU A 206 -28.53 0.64 -11.89
C GLU A 206 -28.44 0.47 -10.36
N ALA A 207 -27.25 0.19 -9.82
CA ALA A 207 -26.96 0.35 -8.38
C ALA A 207 -25.45 0.27 -8.12
N PRO A 208 -24.85 1.17 -7.31
CA PRO A 208 -23.44 1.11 -6.97
C PRO A 208 -23.19 -0.02 -5.98
N LYS A 209 -22.76 -1.18 -6.49
CA LYS A 209 -22.21 -2.26 -5.65
C LYS A 209 -20.89 -1.81 -5.05
N SER A 210 -20.66 -2.17 -3.79
CA SER A 210 -19.46 -1.84 -3.02
C SER A 210 -18.19 -2.35 -3.70
N ALA A 211 -17.28 -1.45 -4.09
CA ALA A 211 -16.01 -1.82 -4.76
C ALA A 211 -15.07 -2.72 -3.93
N GLN A 212 -15.35 -2.94 -2.64
CA GLN A 212 -14.54 -3.81 -1.77
C GLN A 212 -14.98 -5.28 -1.74
N GLN A 213 -16.17 -5.63 -2.23
CA GLN A 213 -16.72 -6.97 -1.96
C GLN A 213 -16.28 -8.04 -2.96
N ASP A 214 -15.79 -7.66 -4.15
CA ASP A 214 -15.41 -8.60 -5.23
C ASP A 214 -14.04 -8.31 -5.85
N MET A 215 -13.15 -7.58 -5.14
CA MET A 215 -11.83 -7.28 -5.68
C MET A 215 -10.94 -8.53 -5.65
N ILE A 216 -10.99 -9.30 -6.73
CA ILE A 216 -10.07 -10.39 -7.01
C ILE A 216 -8.66 -9.79 -7.02
N LEU A 217 -7.83 -10.21 -6.07
CA LEU A 217 -6.52 -9.59 -5.81
C LEU A 217 -5.48 -9.85 -6.92
N ASN A 218 -5.82 -10.58 -7.98
CA ASN A 218 -4.90 -11.05 -9.01
C ASN A 218 -5.49 -11.07 -10.42
N ASN A 219 -6.46 -10.19 -10.70
CA ASN A 219 -7.13 -10.12 -11.99
C ASN A 219 -6.47 -9.13 -12.98
N GLY A 220 -5.35 -8.50 -12.59
CA GLY A 220 -4.68 -7.49 -13.39
C GLY A 220 -5.44 -6.17 -13.47
N SER A 221 -6.24 -5.84 -12.45
CA SER A 221 -6.97 -4.57 -12.41
C SER A 221 -6.88 -3.89 -11.04
N MET A 222 -6.99 -2.56 -11.04
CA MET A 222 -7.08 -1.74 -9.83
C MET A 222 -8.34 -0.87 -9.84
N ALA A 223 -8.81 -0.50 -8.65
CA ALA A 223 -9.92 0.44 -8.49
C ALA A 223 -9.38 1.89 -8.45
N LEU A 224 -9.85 2.73 -9.37
CA LEU A 224 -9.63 4.17 -9.37
C LEU A 224 -10.87 4.88 -8.82
N ILE A 225 -10.71 5.57 -7.69
CA ILE A 225 -11.77 6.35 -7.04
C ILE A 225 -11.41 7.83 -7.13
N ILE A 226 -12.24 8.62 -7.80
CA ILE A 226 -12.03 10.06 -8.00
C ILE A 226 -13.08 10.83 -7.19
N ALA A 227 -12.62 11.68 -6.28
CA ALA A 227 -13.48 12.65 -5.59
C ALA A 227 -13.34 14.02 -6.26
N ARG A 228 -14.36 14.43 -7.01
CA ARG A 228 -14.43 15.76 -7.62
C ARG A 228 -14.56 16.85 -6.57
N ASN A 229 -14.29 18.09 -7.00
CA ASN A 229 -14.46 19.27 -6.16
C ASN A 229 -15.87 19.33 -5.58
N THR A 230 -15.97 19.48 -4.26
CA THR A 230 -17.22 19.43 -3.51
C THR A 230 -17.13 20.28 -2.25
N SER A 231 -18.25 20.53 -1.59
CA SER A 231 -18.25 21.26 -0.32
C SER A 231 -17.63 20.43 0.81
N ARG A 232 -17.00 21.12 1.78
CA ARG A 232 -16.46 20.49 3.00
C ARG A 232 -17.49 19.61 3.72
N ARG A 233 -18.75 20.04 3.77
CA ARG A 233 -19.84 19.30 4.41
C ARG A 233 -20.08 17.96 3.72
N GLU A 234 -20.17 17.95 2.40
CA GLU A 234 -20.39 16.72 1.63
C GLU A 234 -19.16 15.79 1.70
N PHE A 235 -17.96 16.35 1.65
CA PHE A 235 -16.73 15.57 1.82
C PHE A 235 -16.63 14.90 3.20
N ILE A 236 -16.99 15.60 4.28
CA ILE A 236 -17.05 15.02 5.63
C ILE A 236 -18.08 13.88 5.71
N LYS A 237 -19.24 14.02 5.06
CA LYS A 237 -20.22 12.92 4.99
C LYS A 237 -19.63 11.70 4.28
N HIS A 238 -18.87 11.91 3.21
CA HIS A 238 -18.15 10.85 2.52
C HIS A 238 -17.11 10.18 3.42
N LEU A 239 -16.22 10.92 4.09
CA LEU A 239 -15.22 10.36 5.00
C LEU A 239 -15.85 9.53 6.13
N LYS A 240 -16.95 10.01 6.72
CA LYS A 240 -17.69 9.25 7.76
C LYS A 240 -18.29 7.96 7.20
N ARG A 241 -18.73 7.96 5.94
CA ARG A 241 -19.30 6.78 5.28
C ARG A 241 -18.23 5.83 4.76
N TYR A 242 -17.02 6.31 4.47
CA TYR A 242 -15.88 5.47 4.08
C TYR A 242 -15.51 4.45 5.15
N ALA A 243 -15.75 4.76 6.44
CA ALA A 243 -15.62 3.81 7.53
C ALA A 243 -16.78 2.79 7.63
N SER A 244 -17.75 2.82 6.71
CA SER A 244 -18.93 1.96 6.68
C SER A 244 -18.88 1.01 5.49
N VAL A 245 -19.39 -0.21 5.67
CA VAL A 245 -19.46 -1.26 4.65
C VAL A 245 -20.55 -1.05 3.58
N LYS A 246 -21.47 -0.10 3.77
CA LYS A 246 -22.59 0.13 2.82
C LYS A 246 -22.50 1.50 2.16
N ASN A 247 -22.66 1.53 0.84
CA ASN A 247 -22.82 2.76 0.04
C ASN A 247 -21.67 3.79 0.18
N GLN A 248 -20.45 3.33 0.48
CA GLN A 248 -19.26 4.16 0.71
C GLN A 248 -18.96 5.18 -0.41
N PHE A 249 -19.24 4.80 -1.66
CA PHE A 249 -19.00 5.61 -2.86
C PHE A 249 -20.27 6.22 -3.48
N ASN A 250 -21.44 6.06 -2.85
CA ASN A 250 -22.69 6.59 -3.37
C ASN A 250 -22.85 8.09 -3.06
N PHE A 251 -22.07 8.91 -3.77
CA PHE A 251 -22.12 10.37 -3.74
C PHE A 251 -21.95 10.91 -5.17
N PRO A 252 -22.65 11.99 -5.56
CA PRO A 252 -22.63 12.50 -6.94
C PRO A 252 -21.28 13.08 -7.38
N PHE A 253 -20.36 13.31 -6.44
CA PHE A 253 -19.01 13.80 -6.72
C PHE A 253 -17.96 12.68 -6.67
N ILE A 254 -18.36 11.43 -6.47
CA ILE A 254 -17.48 10.26 -6.46
C ILE A 254 -17.67 9.48 -7.75
N GLU A 255 -16.58 9.26 -8.47
CA GLU A 255 -16.52 8.39 -9.63
C GLU A 255 -15.65 7.18 -9.30
N THR A 256 -16.01 6.01 -9.84
CA THR A 256 -15.26 4.77 -9.62
C THR A 256 -15.08 4.04 -10.94
N TYR A 257 -13.84 3.66 -11.22
CA TYR A 257 -13.44 2.96 -12.43
C TYR A 257 -12.60 1.73 -12.05
N THR A 258 -12.72 0.67 -12.84
CA THR A 258 -11.77 -0.45 -12.82
C THR A 258 -10.80 -0.24 -13.98
N VAL A 259 -9.50 -0.18 -13.70
CA VAL A 259 -8.46 0.28 -14.64
C VAL A 259 -7.21 -0.60 -14.55
N GLU A 260 -6.44 -0.64 -15.63
CA GLU A 260 -5.13 -1.32 -15.70
C GLU A 260 -3.97 -0.36 -15.39
N GLU A 261 -4.14 0.90 -15.82
CA GLU A 261 -3.14 1.96 -15.75
C GLU A 261 -3.80 3.29 -15.40
N VAL A 262 -3.12 4.13 -14.62
CA VAL A 262 -3.52 5.50 -14.30
C VAL A 262 -2.31 6.41 -14.33
N LYS A 263 -2.42 7.54 -15.01
CA LYS A 263 -1.46 8.65 -14.94
C LYS A 263 -2.13 9.83 -14.27
N VAL A 264 -1.46 10.36 -13.26
CA VAL A 264 -1.89 11.58 -12.56
C VAL A 264 -0.84 12.64 -12.81
N HIS A 265 -1.25 13.72 -13.46
CA HIS A 265 -0.43 14.87 -13.79
C HIS A 265 -0.89 16.08 -12.98
N PRO A 266 -0.20 16.42 -11.87
CA PRO A 266 -0.50 17.63 -11.12
C PRO A 266 -0.27 18.88 -11.97
N ARG A 267 -1.18 19.86 -11.91
CA ARG A 267 -0.99 21.14 -12.59
C ARG A 267 -0.31 22.12 -11.64
N ASN A 268 0.92 22.54 -11.97
CA ASN A 268 1.61 23.58 -11.22
C ASN A 268 0.92 24.93 -11.45
N ASN A 269 0.08 25.35 -10.51
CA ASN A 269 -0.46 26.70 -10.49
C ASN A 269 0.61 27.67 -9.96
N THR A 270 1.40 28.24 -10.87
CA THR A 270 2.24 29.42 -10.59
C THR A 270 1.42 30.71 -10.42
N SER A 271 0.10 30.66 -10.58
CA SER A 271 -0.79 31.82 -10.41
C SER A 271 -1.60 31.73 -9.11
N GLY A 272 -1.06 32.28 -8.03
CA GLY A 272 -1.78 32.41 -6.77
C GLY A 272 -0.92 32.90 -5.60
N HIS A 273 -0.01 33.84 -5.83
CA HIS A 273 0.71 34.52 -4.76
C HIS A 273 -0.26 35.52 -4.10
N ASN A 274 -0.90 35.12 -3.00
CA ASN A 274 -1.58 36.05 -2.10
C ASN A 274 -0.50 36.75 -1.25
N PRO A 275 -0.35 38.08 -1.26
CA PRO A 275 0.71 38.77 -0.52
C PRO A 275 0.57 38.78 1.01
N GLU A 276 -0.37 38.06 1.62
CA GLU A 276 -0.68 38.20 3.06
C GLU A 276 0.01 37.19 3.98
N GLU A 277 0.90 36.32 3.49
CA GLU A 277 1.76 35.47 4.33
C GLU A 277 3.22 35.98 4.31
N GLN A 278 3.46 37.23 4.72
CA GLN A 278 4.79 37.70 5.14
C GLN A 278 4.85 37.75 6.66
N ASP A 279 5.04 36.58 7.27
CA ASP A 279 5.74 36.50 8.57
C ASP A 279 6.30 35.09 8.77
N ARG A 280 7.39 34.77 8.03
CA ARG A 280 8.41 33.77 8.38
C ARG A 280 9.59 33.83 7.38
N PRO A 281 10.83 33.56 7.82
CA PRO A 281 12.02 33.83 7.02
C PRO A 281 12.13 32.88 5.82
N HIS A 282 12.45 33.49 4.68
CA HIS A 282 12.83 32.92 3.38
C HIS A 282 13.11 31.41 3.33
N GLU A 283 12.09 30.62 2.98
CA GLU A 283 12.30 29.34 2.29
C GLU A 283 12.35 29.64 0.79
N THR A 284 13.52 29.45 0.20
CA THR A 284 13.74 29.41 -1.26
C THR A 284 12.65 28.57 -1.91
N ALA A 285 11.99 29.10 -2.94
CA ALA A 285 10.92 28.44 -3.68
C ALA A 285 11.36 27.03 -4.11
N SER A 286 10.97 26.01 -3.33
CA SER A 286 11.14 24.63 -3.76
C SER A 286 10.19 24.40 -4.92
N GLU A 287 10.61 23.62 -5.91
CA GLU A 287 9.65 22.98 -6.81
C GLU A 287 8.52 22.40 -5.95
N SER A 288 7.27 22.72 -6.28
CA SER A 288 6.12 22.28 -5.49
C SER A 288 5.98 20.76 -5.64
N SER A 289 6.60 20.01 -4.74
CA SER A 289 6.42 18.56 -4.66
C SER A 289 5.01 18.26 -4.18
N PHE A 290 4.36 17.26 -4.79
CA PHE A 290 3.04 16.82 -4.38
C PHE A 290 3.14 15.57 -3.52
N PRO A 291 2.52 15.55 -2.33
CA PRO A 291 2.57 14.40 -1.45
C PRO A 291 1.60 13.32 -1.92
N TRP A 292 2.11 12.11 -1.99
CA TRP A 292 1.40 10.86 -2.20
C TRP A 292 1.50 10.02 -0.94
N ASN A 293 0.38 9.41 -0.55
CA ASN A 293 0.38 8.35 0.45
C ASN A 293 0.33 7.02 -0.30
N VAL A 294 1.40 6.23 -0.25
CA VAL A 294 1.48 4.89 -0.85
C VAL A 294 1.62 3.87 0.28
N ASP A 295 0.59 3.06 0.51
CA ASP A 295 0.52 2.09 1.61
C ASP A 295 0.80 2.65 3.03
N GLY A 296 0.58 3.94 3.24
CA GLY A 296 0.89 4.63 4.50
C GLY A 296 2.25 5.33 4.52
N ASP A 297 3.07 5.16 3.49
CA ASP A 297 4.37 5.83 3.35
C ASP A 297 4.25 7.09 2.49
N LEU A 298 4.95 8.14 2.90
CA LEU A 298 4.94 9.42 2.20
C LEU A 298 5.93 9.38 1.04
N MET A 299 5.43 9.65 -0.17
CA MET A 299 6.22 9.85 -1.38
C MET A 299 5.96 11.26 -1.92
N GLU A 300 7.00 12.03 -2.24
CA GLU A 300 6.85 13.38 -2.79
C GLU A 300 7.34 13.41 -4.24
N VAL A 301 6.48 13.85 -5.16
CA VAL A 301 6.78 13.88 -6.60
C VAL A 301 6.29 15.20 -7.19
N ALA A 302 7.15 15.91 -7.92
CA ALA A 302 6.81 17.18 -8.56
C ALA A 302 6.18 17.03 -9.95
N SER A 303 6.28 15.84 -10.54
CA SER A 303 5.90 15.51 -11.92
C SER A 303 4.78 14.47 -11.98
N GLU A 304 4.40 14.10 -13.21
CA GLU A 304 3.46 13.00 -13.48
C GLU A 304 3.88 11.72 -12.76
N VAL A 305 2.91 11.07 -12.11
CA VAL A 305 3.06 9.71 -11.59
C VAL A 305 2.22 8.77 -12.45
N HIS A 306 2.90 7.78 -13.03
CA HIS A 306 2.29 6.67 -13.75
C HIS A 306 2.21 5.46 -12.82
N VAL A 307 0.97 5.02 -12.57
CA VAL A 307 0.61 3.87 -11.76
C VAL A 307 0.13 2.76 -12.68
N ARG A 308 0.71 1.57 -12.57
CA ARG A 308 0.32 0.40 -13.36
C ARG A 308 0.44 -0.87 -12.54
N ILE A 309 -0.50 -1.79 -12.71
CA ILE A 309 -0.53 -3.10 -12.05
C ILE A 309 0.56 -4.08 -12.52
#